data_AF-A0A443STN9-F1
#
_entry.id   AF-A0A443STN9-F1
#
_cell.length_a   1.000
_cell.length_b   1.000
_cell.length_c   1.000
_cell.angle_alpha   90.00
_cell.angle_beta   90.00
_cell.angle_gamma   90.00
#
_symmetry.space_group_name_H-M   'P 1'
#
loop_
_entity.id
_entity.type
_entity.pdbx_description
1 polymer ?
#
loop_
_entity_poly.entity_id
_entity_poly.type
_entity_poly.pdbx_seq_one_letter_code
_entity_poly.pdbx_strand_id
1 'polypeptide(L)'
;MKCIVSRERSEPVHQCMDKWTVMMQFILNKVSRRDHFRSSCCAFHLFRSCLVSEVDKACKSTTGKKTSAFIVKTIQSMVNDFMDLVCNGYRSSTECENNFPDGTKLLQDQIANGVIPQNTSALFPFLQIAFKYEY
;
A
#
# COMPACT_ATOMS: atom_id res chain seq x y z
N MET A 1 1.57 -18.59 -10.81
CA MET A 1 1.29 -17.32 -11.51
C MET A 1 1.72 -17.47 -12.97
N LYS A 2 0.79 -17.53 -13.93
CA LYS A 2 1.11 -17.65 -15.37
C LYS A 2 0.95 -16.34 -16.16
N CYS A 3 0.44 -15.26 -15.55
CA CYS A 3 0.21 -13.97 -16.23
C CYS A 3 1.35 -12.96 -16.08
N ILE A 4 2.04 -12.94 -14.92
CA ILE A 4 3.20 -12.10 -14.65
C ILE A 4 4.44 -12.96 -14.89
N VAL A 5 4.96 -12.92 -16.12
CA VAL A 5 6.04 -13.81 -16.59
C VAL A 5 7.22 -13.06 -17.20
N SER A 6 7.08 -11.75 -17.44
CA SER A 6 8.14 -10.88 -17.97
C SER A 6 8.29 -9.65 -17.10
N ARG A 7 9.48 -9.04 -17.17
CA ARG A 7 9.79 -7.80 -16.46
C ARG A 7 8.80 -6.69 -16.81
N GLU A 8 8.45 -6.55 -18.08
CA GLU A 8 7.51 -5.54 -18.58
C GLU A 8 6.11 -5.68 -17.95
N ARG A 9 5.67 -6.91 -17.67
CA ARG A 9 4.38 -7.17 -17.01
C ARG A 9 4.46 -7.09 -15.49
N SER A 10 5.63 -7.36 -14.90
CA SER A 10 5.82 -7.27 -13.45
C SER A 10 6.11 -5.84 -12.98
N GLU A 11 6.71 -5.01 -13.84
CA GLU A 11 7.15 -3.66 -13.46
C GLU A 11 6.01 -2.77 -12.94
N PRO A 12 4.82 -2.69 -13.58
CA PRO A 12 3.72 -1.90 -13.03
C PRO A 12 3.25 -2.37 -11.64
N VAL A 13 3.31 -3.69 -11.40
CA VAL A 13 3.00 -4.30 -10.10
C VAL A 13 4.09 -3.95 -9.07
N HIS A 14 5.36 -3.99 -9.49
CA HIS A 14 6.51 -3.59 -8.67
C HIS A 14 6.44 -2.11 -8.29
N GLN A 15 6.05 -1.24 -9.23
CA GLN A 15 5.83 0.19 -8.98
C GLN A 15 4.80 0.45 -7.88
N CYS A 16 3.80 -0.42 -7.68
CA CYS A 16 2.91 -0.29 -6.53
C CYS A 16 3.62 -0.51 -5.19
N MET A 17 4.56 -1.47 -5.13
CA MET A 17 5.40 -1.69 -3.95
C MET A 17 6.35 -0.52 -3.73
N ASP A 18 6.98 -0.01 -4.79
CA ASP A 18 7.87 1.15 -4.70
C ASP A 18 7.12 2.39 -4.17
N LYS A 19 5.90 2.62 -4.65
CA LYS A 19 5.03 3.70 -4.16
C LYS A 19 4.71 3.52 -2.68
N TRP A 20 4.43 2.28 -2.25
CA TRP A 20 4.19 2.00 -0.85
C TRP A 20 5.42 2.25 0.02
N THR A 21 6.60 1.86 -0.44
CA THR A 21 7.87 2.13 0.26
C THR A 21 8.12 3.64 0.40
N VAL A 22 7.88 4.44 -0.65
CA VAL A 22 8.02 5.90 -0.61
C VAL A 22 7.03 6.53 0.39
N MET A 23 5.75 6.12 0.37
CA MET A 23 4.79 6.54 1.39
C MET A 23 5.27 6.14 2.79
N MET A 24 5.82 4.93 2.92
CA MET A 24 6.56 4.38 4.06
C MET A 24 7.51 5.38 4.71
N GLN A 25 8.51 5.74 3.90
CA GLN A 25 9.59 6.62 4.28
C GLN A 25 9.09 8.04 4.56
N PHE A 26 8.12 8.53 3.79
CA PHE A 26 7.51 9.83 4.03
C PHE A 26 6.82 9.88 5.40
N ILE A 27 6.02 8.87 5.73
CA ILE A 27 5.33 8.78 7.03
C ILE A 27 6.34 8.79 8.17
N LEU A 28 7.35 7.94 8.09
CA LEU A 28 8.38 7.83 9.13
C LEU A 28 9.12 9.15 9.38
N ASN A 29 9.42 9.91 8.32
CA ASN A 29 10.32 11.05 8.37
C ASN A 29 9.63 12.42 8.46
N LYS A 30 8.40 12.54 7.95
CA LYS A 30 7.71 13.82 7.73
C LYS A 30 6.34 13.92 8.38
N VAL A 31 5.69 12.80 8.67
CA VAL A 31 4.38 12.80 9.33
C VAL A 31 4.57 12.84 10.85
N SER A 32 3.64 13.52 11.54
CA SER A 32 3.64 13.60 13.00
C SER A 32 3.45 12.21 13.63
N ARG A 33 4.04 11.97 14.81
CA ARG A 33 3.82 10.72 15.58
C ARG A 33 2.33 10.53 15.95
N ARG A 34 1.47 11.55 15.91
CA ARG A 34 0.03 11.33 16.16
C ARG A 34 -0.68 10.74 14.95
N ASP A 35 -0.12 10.94 13.76
CA ASP A 35 -0.76 10.53 12.50
C ASP A 35 -0.10 9.33 11.84
N HIS A 36 1.03 8.80 12.36
CA HIS A 36 1.73 7.65 11.76
C HIS A 36 0.81 6.47 11.48
N PHE A 37 -0.02 6.07 12.45
CA PHE A 37 -0.94 4.94 12.26
C PHE A 37 -1.99 5.26 11.19
N ARG A 38 -2.65 6.42 11.28
CA ARG A 38 -3.66 6.85 10.29
C ARG A 38 -3.07 6.89 8.88
N SER A 39 -1.91 7.52 8.72
CA SER A 39 -1.21 7.59 7.43
C SER A 39 -0.76 6.21 6.94
N SER A 40 -0.30 5.32 7.82
CA SER A 40 0.11 3.96 7.45
C SER A 40 -1.07 3.13 6.96
N CYS A 41 -2.22 3.22 7.62
CA CYS A 41 -3.47 2.59 7.20
C CYS A 41 -3.89 3.07 5.80
N CYS A 42 -3.86 4.38 5.56
CA CYS A 42 -4.23 4.94 4.28
C CYS A 42 -3.22 4.60 3.17
N ALA A 43 -1.91 4.63 3.47
CA ALA A 43 -0.87 4.20 2.54
C ALA A 43 -1.05 2.72 2.14
N PHE A 44 -1.41 1.85 3.08
CA PHE A 44 -1.71 0.45 2.79
C PHE A 44 -2.91 0.28 1.86
N HIS A 45 -3.99 1.05 2.07
CA HIS A 45 -5.16 1.00 1.18
C HIS A 45 -4.87 1.53 -0.21
N LEU A 46 -4.07 2.60 -0.34
CA LEU A 46 -3.59 3.10 -1.63
C LEU A 46 -2.72 2.05 -2.35
N PHE A 47 -1.80 1.41 -1.62
CA PHE A 47 -0.98 0.31 -2.13
C PHE A 47 -1.85 -0.86 -2.63
N ARG A 48 -2.78 -1.34 -1.81
CA ARG A 48 -3.66 -2.45 -2.15
C ARG A 48 -4.48 -2.13 -3.40
N SER A 49 -5.03 -0.92 -3.50
CA SER A 49 -5.80 -0.46 -4.66
C SER A 49 -4.94 -0.45 -5.93
N CYS A 50 -3.71 0.09 -5.86
CA CYS A 50 -2.74 0.05 -6.95
C CYS A 50 -2.46 -1.40 -7.39
N LEU A 51 -2.12 -2.27 -6.44
CA LEU A 51 -1.74 -3.65 -6.72
C LEU A 51 -2.87 -4.43 -7.40
N VAL A 52 -4.10 -4.29 -6.91
CA VAL A 52 -5.29 -4.92 -7.50
C VAL A 52 -5.48 -4.48 -8.94
N SER A 53 -5.42 -3.17 -9.18
CA SER A 53 -5.61 -2.58 -10.50
C SER A 53 -4.56 -3.07 -11.50
N GLU A 54 -3.28 -3.06 -11.12
CA GLU A 54 -2.19 -3.49 -12.01
C GLU A 54 -2.17 -5.00 -12.24
N VAL A 55 -2.50 -5.81 -11.23
CA VAL A 55 -2.66 -7.27 -11.41
C VAL A 55 -3.85 -7.57 -12.33
N ASP A 56 -4.98 -6.90 -12.15
CA ASP A 56 -6.16 -7.09 -13.01
C ASP A 56 -5.83 -6.76 -14.47
N LYS A 57 -5.08 -5.67 -14.71
CA LYS A 57 -4.59 -5.32 -16.05
C LYS A 57 -3.65 -6.38 -16.60
N ALA A 58 -2.63 -6.79 -15.84
CA ALA A 58 -1.62 -7.76 -16.27
C ALA A 58 -2.20 -9.15 -16.54
N CYS A 59 -3.24 -9.55 -15.80
CA CYS A 59 -3.83 -10.88 -15.85
C CYS A 59 -5.18 -10.95 -16.58
N LYS A 60 -5.64 -9.83 -17.17
CA LYS A 60 -6.94 -9.71 -17.86
C LYS A 60 -7.20 -10.83 -18.87
N SER A 61 -6.20 -11.17 -19.67
CA SER A 61 -6.31 -12.16 -20.76
C SER A 61 -6.01 -13.61 -20.36
N THR A 62 -5.47 -13.86 -19.16
CA THR A 62 -5.07 -15.21 -18.74
C THR A 62 -6.01 -15.80 -17.70
N THR A 63 -6.26 -15.06 -16.62
CA THR A 63 -7.04 -15.55 -15.47
C THR A 63 -8.21 -14.62 -15.12
N GLY A 64 -8.27 -13.44 -15.74
CA GLY A 64 -9.14 -12.35 -15.31
C GLY A 64 -8.91 -12.01 -13.83
N LYS A 65 -10.00 -11.71 -13.12
CA LYS A 65 -10.00 -11.28 -11.72
C LYS A 65 -9.65 -12.37 -10.69
N LYS A 66 -9.45 -13.63 -11.09
CA LYS A 66 -9.13 -14.71 -10.13
C LYS A 66 -7.78 -14.50 -9.45
N THR A 67 -6.79 -13.98 -10.18
CA THR A 67 -5.44 -13.76 -9.63
C THR A 67 -5.42 -12.58 -8.65
N SER A 68 -6.05 -11.46 -8.98
CA SER A 68 -6.18 -10.33 -8.05
C SER A 68 -6.98 -10.72 -6.81
N ALA A 69 -8.07 -11.48 -6.95
CA ALA A 69 -8.84 -11.98 -5.80
C ALA A 69 -7.99 -12.87 -4.87
N PHE A 70 -7.14 -13.75 -5.42
CA PHE A 70 -6.22 -14.56 -4.62
C PHE A 70 -5.18 -13.70 -3.89
N ILE A 71 -4.57 -12.73 -4.59
CA ILE A 71 -3.59 -11.81 -4.00
C ILE A 71 -4.25 -10.96 -2.90
N VAL A 72 -5.44 -10.42 -3.14
CA VAL A 72 -6.22 -9.66 -2.17
C VAL A 72 -6.52 -10.50 -0.93
N LYS A 73 -6.98 -11.74 -1.10
CA LYS A 73 -7.27 -12.64 0.01
C LYS A 73 -6.02 -12.96 0.82
N THR A 74 -4.89 -13.16 0.14
CA THR A 74 -3.59 -13.41 0.79
C THR A 74 -3.14 -12.19 1.61
N ILE A 75 -3.18 -11.00 1.01
CA ILE A 75 -2.81 -9.75 1.69
C ILE A 75 -3.75 -9.50 2.87
N GLN A 76 -5.07 -9.60 2.70
CA GLN A 76 -6.02 -9.44 3.80
C GLN A 76 -5.78 -10.45 4.90
N SER A 77 -5.53 -11.72 4.58
CA SER A 77 -5.22 -12.71 5.60
C SER A 77 -3.93 -12.42 6.38
N MET A 78 -2.96 -11.73 5.78
CA MET A 78 -1.69 -11.38 6.44
C MET A 78 -1.81 -10.16 7.34
N VAL A 79 -2.71 -9.23 7.02
CA VAL A 79 -2.80 -7.93 7.71
C VAL A 79 -4.12 -7.71 8.47
N ASN A 80 -5.11 -8.58 8.34
CA ASN A 80 -6.47 -8.36 8.87
C ASN A 80 -6.45 -8.03 10.36
N ASP A 81 -5.78 -8.85 11.18
CA ASP A 81 -5.76 -8.64 12.63
C ASP A 81 -5.13 -7.29 13.00
N PHE A 82 -4.06 -6.89 12.29
CA PHE A 82 -3.41 -5.61 12.50
C PHE A 82 -4.29 -4.43 12.03
N MET A 83 -4.90 -4.55 10.85
CA MET A 83 -5.75 -3.51 10.26
C MET A 83 -7.03 -3.31 11.08
N ASP A 84 -7.63 -4.39 11.60
CA ASP A 84 -8.85 -4.30 12.40
C ASP A 84 -8.60 -3.66 13.76
N LEU A 85 -7.43 -3.88 14.35
CA LEU A 85 -7.02 -3.28 15.63
C LEU A 85 -6.59 -1.81 15.50
N VAL A 86 -5.81 -1.47 14.47
CA VAL A 86 -5.12 -0.17 14.37
C VAL A 86 -5.78 0.80 13.39
N CYS A 87 -6.42 0.28 12.34
CA CYS A 87 -7.00 1.09 11.27
C CYS A 87 -8.51 1.28 11.41
N ASN A 88 -9.02 1.28 12.65
CA ASN A 88 -10.43 1.53 12.90
C ASN A 88 -10.82 2.94 12.41
N GLY A 89 -11.77 3.02 11.47
CA GLY A 89 -12.15 4.26 10.76
C GLY A 89 -11.31 4.58 9.52
N TYR A 90 -10.36 3.72 9.13
CA TYR A 90 -9.51 3.87 7.95
C TYR A 90 -9.41 2.55 7.16
N ARG A 91 -10.51 1.80 7.04
CA ARG A 91 -10.54 0.42 6.51
C ARG A 91 -10.65 0.34 4.99
N SER A 92 -10.71 1.47 4.32
CA SER A 92 -10.77 1.57 2.87
C SER A 92 -10.19 2.90 2.40
N SER A 93 -9.85 2.99 1.11
CA SER A 93 -9.44 4.27 0.50
C SER A 93 -10.52 5.34 0.67
N THR A 94 -11.79 4.99 0.55
CA THR A 94 -12.93 5.91 0.75
C THR A 94 -13.03 6.39 2.19
N GLU A 95 -12.85 5.51 3.18
CA GLU A 95 -12.81 5.92 4.59
C GLU A 95 -11.61 6.83 4.87
N CYS A 96 -10.45 6.57 4.26
CA CYS A 96 -9.29 7.44 4.35
C CYS A 96 -9.53 8.85 3.77
N GLU A 97 -10.15 8.93 2.59
CA GLU A 97 -10.53 10.20 1.96
C GLU A 97 -11.54 10.97 2.81
N ASN A 98 -12.47 10.28 3.47
CA ASN A 98 -13.48 10.93 4.31
C ASN A 98 -12.97 11.34 5.70
N ASN A 99 -12.23 10.45 6.36
CA ASN A 99 -11.84 10.62 7.78
C ASN A 99 -10.43 11.22 7.94
N PHE A 100 -9.65 11.28 6.87
CA PHE A 100 -8.31 11.89 6.83
C PHE A 100 -7.98 12.47 5.43
N PRO A 101 -8.77 13.43 4.94
CA PRO A 101 -8.68 13.93 3.56
C PRO A 101 -7.30 14.53 3.26
N ASP A 102 -6.81 15.44 4.10
CA ASP A 102 -5.55 16.15 3.85
C ASP A 102 -4.35 15.20 3.87
N GLY A 103 -4.32 14.27 4.82
CA GLY A 103 -3.24 13.29 4.89
C GLY A 103 -3.29 12.26 3.76
N THR A 104 -4.49 11.85 3.34
CA THR A 104 -4.66 10.98 2.16
C THR A 104 -4.19 11.67 0.90
N LYS A 105 -4.55 12.95 0.72
CA LYS A 105 -4.08 13.76 -0.41
C LYS A 105 -2.57 13.92 -0.40
N LEU A 106 -1.96 14.23 0.76
CA LEU A 106 -0.51 14.32 0.89
C LEU A 106 0.19 13.03 0.45
N LEU A 107 -0.34 11.87 0.84
CA LEU A 107 0.20 10.56 0.42
C LEU A 107 0.05 10.33 -1.08
N GLN A 108 -1.09 10.69 -1.67
CA GLN A 108 -1.32 10.61 -3.12
C GLN A 108 -0.36 11.52 -3.89
N ASP A 109 -0.13 12.73 -3.40
CA ASP A 109 0.80 13.70 -4.00
C ASP A 109 2.23 13.16 -4.03
N GLN A 110 2.65 12.39 -3.02
CA GLN A 110 3.99 11.75 -3.02
C GLN A 110 4.19 10.72 -4.14
N ILE A 111 3.11 10.15 -4.67
CA ILE A 111 3.15 9.05 -5.63
C ILE A 111 2.55 9.40 -7.00
N ALA A 112 2.07 10.64 -7.17
CA ALA A 112 1.32 11.09 -8.34
C ALA A 112 2.13 11.02 -9.63
N ASN A 113 3.43 11.32 -9.57
CA ASN A 113 4.32 11.39 -10.74
C ASN A 113 5.11 10.09 -11.00
N GLY A 114 4.65 8.97 -10.42
CA GLY A 114 5.47 7.76 -10.35
C GLY A 114 6.61 7.90 -9.34
N VAL A 115 7.33 6.81 -9.09
CA VAL A 115 8.43 6.77 -8.13
C VAL A 115 9.63 6.07 -8.74
N ILE A 116 10.82 6.39 -8.25
CA ILE A 116 12.01 5.63 -8.61
C ILE A 116 11.95 4.23 -7.95
N PRO A 117 12.49 3.19 -8.60
CA PRO A 117 12.56 1.86 -8.02
C PRO A 117 13.22 1.89 -6.64
N GLN A 118 12.60 1.21 -5.67
CA GLN A 118 13.07 1.13 -4.30
C GLN A 118 13.81 -0.18 -4.08
N ASN A 119 15.03 -0.09 -3.55
CA ASN A 119 15.84 -1.26 -3.20
C ASN A 119 15.60 -1.73 -1.75
N THR A 120 14.53 -1.25 -1.11
CA THR A 120 14.20 -1.54 0.29
C THR A 120 12.73 -1.90 0.43
N SER A 121 12.43 -2.79 1.37
CA SER A 121 11.04 -3.20 1.66
C SER A 121 10.32 -2.13 2.47
N ALA A 122 9.05 -1.84 2.11
CA ALA A 122 8.15 -1.00 2.90
C ALA A 122 7.95 -1.50 4.34
N LEU A 123 8.25 -2.78 4.61
CA LEU A 123 8.19 -3.35 5.96
C LEU A 123 9.24 -2.72 6.91
N PHE A 124 10.40 -2.29 6.41
CA PHE A 124 11.41 -1.66 7.25
C PHE A 124 10.94 -0.34 7.90
N PRO A 125 10.46 0.67 7.13
CA PRO A 125 9.93 1.90 7.73
C PRO A 125 8.67 1.64 8.55
N PHE A 126 7.84 0.66 8.17
CA PHE A 126 6.68 0.24 8.97
C PHE A 126 7.10 -0.26 10.37
N LEU A 127 8.09 -1.17 10.45
CA LEU A 127 8.59 -1.67 11.72
C LEU A 127 9.23 -0.56 12.55
N GLN A 128 9.97 0.37 11.93
CA GLN A 128 10.52 1.53 12.63
C GLN A 128 9.44 2.44 13.21
N ILE A 129 8.31 2.61 12.51
CA ILE A 129 7.14 3.30 13.06
C ILE A 129 6.60 2.53 14.26
N ALA A 130 6.40 1.21 14.15
CA ALA A 130 5.87 0.39 15.25
C ALA A 130 6.77 0.45 16.50
N PHE A 131 8.08 0.25 16.35
CA PHE A 131 9.05 0.28 17.45
C PHE A 131 9.15 1.64 18.13
N LYS A 132 8.84 2.74 17.43
CA LYS A 132 8.76 4.07 18.06
C LYS A 132 7.66 4.16 19.13
N TYR A 133 6.72 3.21 19.24
CA TYR A 133 5.66 3.23 20.26
C TYR A 133 5.82 2.16 21.35
N GLU A 134 6.86 1.32 21.28
CA GLU A 134 7.20 0.39 22.36
C GLU A 134 7.98 1.05 23.52
N TYR A 135 8.32 2.35 23.40
CA TYR A 135 8.98 3.16 24.42
C TYR A 135 8.36 4.57 24.55
#